data_AF-A0A2T5UCH3-F1
#
_entry.id   AF-A0A2T5UCH3-F1
#
_cell.length_a   1.000
_cell.length_b   1.000
_cell.length_c   1.000
_cell.angle_alpha   90.00
_cell.angle_beta   90.00
_cell.angle_gamma   90.00
#
_symmetry.space_group_name_H-M   'P 1'
#
loop_
_entity.id
_entity.type
_entity.pdbx_description
1 polymer ?
#
loop_
_entity_poly.entity_id
_entity_poly.type
_entity_poly.pdbx_seq_one_letter_code
_entity_poly.pdbx_strand_id
1 'polypeptide(L)'
;MRIEPFFAAVLLSACGAAENLQQATTMDMIERQVRMPKEALALTRYSRFYTAAKSGEVIGTYVASAHNDLPVGQRRWVKDIYHLPAIDDGGCFIVNVIFDPKTNRVTQAFCNGVA
;
A
#
# COMPACT_ATOMS: atom_id res chain seq x y z
N MET A 1 19.00 -2.49 -56.39
CA MET A 1 17.93 -3.31 -55.77
C MET A 1 18.42 -3.71 -54.40
N ARG A 2 17.97 -3.02 -53.34
CA ARG A 2 16.84 -3.34 -52.43
C ARG A 2 17.29 -4.31 -51.30
N ILE A 3 17.39 -3.81 -50.05
CA ILE A 3 16.45 -3.97 -48.90
C ILE A 3 16.85 -5.20 -48.03
N GLU A 4 17.01 -5.21 -46.70
CA GLU A 4 16.83 -4.24 -45.60
C GLU A 4 17.51 -4.77 -44.30
N PRO A 5 17.82 -3.90 -43.32
CA PRO A 5 18.20 -4.28 -41.96
C PRO A 5 16.94 -4.45 -41.09
N PHE A 6 16.62 -5.68 -40.67
CA PHE A 6 15.50 -5.90 -39.75
C PHE A 6 15.94 -5.67 -38.30
N PHE A 7 15.78 -4.42 -37.86
CA PHE A 7 15.58 -4.05 -36.46
C PHE A 7 14.45 -4.91 -35.86
N ALA A 8 14.69 -5.57 -34.73
CA ALA A 8 13.67 -5.75 -33.68
C ALA A 8 14.26 -6.52 -32.48
N ALA A 9 14.62 -5.83 -31.40
CA ALA A 9 14.69 -6.44 -30.07
C ALA A 9 14.83 -5.40 -28.95
N VAL A 10 13.80 -4.59 -28.65
CA VAL A 10 13.69 -3.90 -27.35
C VAL A 10 12.23 -3.64 -26.98
N LEU A 11 11.55 -4.54 -26.25
CA LEU A 11 10.26 -4.25 -25.59
C LEU A 11 10.02 -5.14 -24.35
N LEU A 12 10.89 -5.08 -23.33
CA LEU A 12 10.64 -5.76 -22.04
C LEU A 12 11.09 -4.89 -20.86
N SER A 13 10.37 -3.80 -20.56
CA SER A 13 10.52 -3.09 -19.27
C SER A 13 9.29 -2.29 -18.81
N ALA A 14 8.19 -2.27 -19.56
CA ALA A 14 7.03 -1.45 -19.22
C ALA A 14 6.16 -1.99 -18.07
N CYS A 15 6.24 -3.29 -17.75
CA CYS A 15 5.34 -3.93 -16.79
C CYS A 15 5.55 -3.42 -15.36
N GLY A 16 6.81 -3.27 -14.92
CA GLY A 16 7.11 -2.82 -13.55
C GLY A 16 6.80 -1.33 -13.31
N ALA A 17 6.95 -0.49 -14.33
CA ALA A 17 6.64 0.94 -14.21
C ALA A 17 5.12 1.19 -14.09
N ALA A 18 4.33 0.49 -14.90
CA ALA A 18 2.87 0.58 -14.85
C ALA A 18 2.31 0.08 -13.51
N GLU A 19 2.85 -1.04 -13.00
CA GLU A 19 2.46 -1.59 -11.69
C GLU A 19 2.77 -0.61 -10.55
N ASN A 20 3.97 -0.04 -10.52
CA ASN A 20 4.36 0.95 -9.50
C ASN A 20 3.45 2.20 -9.53
N LEU A 21 3.09 2.69 -10.71
CA LEU A 21 2.18 3.84 -10.85
C LEU A 21 0.76 3.51 -10.36
N GLN A 22 0.26 2.32 -10.68
CA GLN A 22 -1.05 1.86 -10.22
C GLN A 22 -1.08 1.72 -8.70
N GLN A 23 -0.03 1.14 -8.10
CA GLN A 23 0.12 1.03 -6.66
C GLN A 23 0.16 2.42 -6.00
N ALA A 24 0.95 3.36 -6.54
CA ALA A 24 1.02 4.73 -6.04
C ALA A 24 -0.34 5.44 -6.07
N THR A 25 -1.06 5.34 -7.19
CA THR A 25 -2.40 5.92 -7.36
C THR A 25 -3.40 5.31 -6.37
N THR A 26 -3.32 3.99 -6.14
CA THR A 26 -4.18 3.30 -5.18
C THR A 26 -3.91 3.76 -3.75
N MET A 27 -2.64 3.88 -3.36
CA MET A 27 -2.26 4.42 -2.05
C MET A 27 -2.75 5.87 -1.88
N ASP A 28 -2.64 6.72 -2.90
CA ASP A 28 -3.17 8.09 -2.86
C ASP A 28 -4.69 8.12 -2.64
N MET A 29 -5.44 7.25 -3.31
CA MET A 29 -6.89 7.14 -3.14
C MET A 29 -7.26 6.71 -1.71
N ILE A 30 -6.54 5.73 -1.16
CA ILE A 30 -6.76 5.27 0.21
C ILE A 30 -6.48 6.40 1.21
N GLU A 31 -5.32 7.05 1.10
CA GLU A 31 -4.86 8.08 2.05
C GLU A 31 -5.75 9.34 2.03
N ARG A 32 -6.41 9.65 0.91
CA ARG A 32 -7.41 10.74 0.84
C ARG A 32 -8.74 10.41 1.52
N GLN A 33 -9.09 9.12 1.60
CA GLN A 33 -10.38 8.66 2.11
C GLN A 33 -10.30 8.20 3.57
N VAL A 34 -9.12 7.76 4.00
CA VAL A 34 -8.90 7.23 5.34
C VAL A 34 -9.31 8.25 6.39
N ARG A 35 -10.15 7.81 7.33
CA ARG A 35 -10.47 8.57 8.55
C ARG A 35 -9.75 7.88 9.69
N MET A 36 -8.77 8.56 10.27
CA MET A 36 -7.99 8.01 11.38
C MET A 36 -8.91 7.78 12.58
N PRO A 37 -8.78 6.64 13.30
CA PRO A 37 -9.45 6.44 14.59
C PRO A 37 -9.15 7.58 15.56
N LYS A 38 -10.06 7.83 16.50
CA LYS A 38 -9.99 9.00 17.39
C LYS A 38 -8.71 9.03 18.23
N GLU A 39 -8.23 7.86 18.65
CA GLU A 39 -7.05 7.68 19.50
C GLU A 39 -5.76 7.51 18.67
N ALA A 40 -5.86 7.51 17.34
CA ALA A 40 -4.71 7.42 16.44
C ALA A 40 -4.03 8.78 16.25
N LEU A 41 -2.74 8.73 15.89
CA LEU A 41 -1.99 9.91 15.48
C LEU A 41 -2.45 10.37 14.07
N ALA A 42 -1.96 11.52 13.63
CA ALA A 42 -2.12 11.94 12.23
C ALA A 42 -1.47 10.92 11.28
N LEU A 43 -2.06 10.71 10.09
CA LEU A 43 -1.59 9.74 9.08
C LEU A 43 -0.08 9.86 8.75
N THR A 44 0.44 11.09 8.71
CA THR A 44 1.85 11.39 8.44
C THR A 44 2.81 10.95 9.54
N ARG A 45 2.30 10.55 10.71
CA ARG A 45 3.07 10.01 11.83
C ARG A 45 3.25 8.50 11.78
N TYR A 46 2.81 7.86 10.69
CA TYR A 46 2.96 6.43 10.48
C TYR A 46 3.89 6.13 9.31
N SER A 47 4.66 5.05 9.42
CA SER A 47 5.17 4.28 8.29
C SER A 47 4.05 3.39 7.77
N ARG A 48 3.70 3.49 6.48
CA ARG A 48 2.46 2.90 5.94
C ARG A 48 2.76 1.80 4.93
N PHE A 49 2.31 0.59 5.20
CA PHE A 49 2.52 -0.57 4.35
C PHE A 49 1.20 -0.97 3.71
N TYR A 50 1.22 -1.32 2.43
CA TYR A 50 0.04 -1.73 1.67
C TYR A 50 0.29 -3.02 0.93
N THR A 51 -0.74 -3.85 0.77
CA THR A 51 -0.66 -5.03 -0.10
C THR A 51 -2.02 -5.37 -0.67
N ALA A 52 -2.05 -6.03 -1.83
CA ALA A 52 -3.26 -6.64 -2.36
C ALA A 52 -3.51 -7.98 -1.66
N ALA A 53 -4.67 -8.12 -1.04
CA ALA A 53 -5.14 -9.39 -0.50
C ALA A 53 -5.63 -10.31 -1.63
N LYS A 54 -5.58 -11.62 -1.39
CA LYS A 54 -6.13 -12.62 -2.33
C LYS A 54 -7.64 -12.47 -2.56
N SER A 55 -8.36 -11.87 -1.61
CA SER A 55 -9.78 -11.51 -1.71
C SER A 55 -10.05 -10.38 -2.71
N GLY A 56 -9.03 -9.66 -3.15
CA GLY A 56 -9.12 -8.50 -4.03
C GLY A 56 -9.19 -7.16 -3.32
N GLU A 57 -9.22 -7.16 -1.98
CA GLU A 57 -9.10 -5.94 -1.16
C GLU A 57 -7.64 -5.47 -1.12
N VAL A 58 -7.44 -4.19 -0.79
CA VAL A 58 -6.12 -3.67 -0.40
C VAL A 58 -6.10 -3.49 1.10
N ILE A 59 -5.11 -4.11 1.74
CA ILE A 59 -4.89 -4.03 3.19
C ILE A 59 -3.76 -3.04 3.43
N GLY A 60 -4.02 -2.07 4.29
CA GLY A 60 -3.02 -1.14 4.83
C GLY A 60 -2.72 -1.46 6.29
N THR A 61 -1.44 -1.45 6.67
CA THR A 61 -0.99 -1.53 8.07
C THR A 61 -0.03 -0.38 8.34
N TYR A 62 -0.40 0.48 9.27
CA TYR A 62 0.28 1.73 9.58
C TYR A 62 0.95 1.63 10.94
N VAL A 63 2.25 1.87 11.02
CA VAL A 63 3.05 1.75 12.25
C VAL A 63 3.55 3.13 12.69
N ALA A 64 3.24 3.54 13.92
CA ALA A 64 3.59 4.86 14.48
C ALA A 64 5.07 5.00 14.89
N SER A 65 5.96 4.36 14.13
CA SER A 65 7.42 4.40 14.27
C SER A 65 8.06 3.96 12.95
N ALA A 66 9.37 4.14 12.81
CA ALA A 66 10.09 3.55 11.69
C ALA A 66 10.04 2.02 11.81
N HIS A 67 9.86 1.31 10.69
CA HIS A 67 9.71 -0.15 10.69
C HIS A 67 10.33 -0.74 9.42
N ASN A 68 11.11 -1.82 9.56
CA ASN A 68 11.78 -2.53 8.46
C ASN A 68 12.34 -1.60 7.38
N ASP A 69 13.24 -0.70 7.78
CA ASP A 69 13.89 0.35 6.97
C ASP A 69 13.00 1.51 6.47
N LEU A 70 11.68 1.45 6.64
CA LEU A 70 10.75 2.50 6.20
C LEU A 70 10.61 3.60 7.27
N PRO A 71 11.07 4.84 7.00
CA PRO A 71 10.94 5.95 7.95
C PRO A 71 9.49 6.41 8.12
N VAL A 72 9.20 7.02 9.28
CA VAL A 72 7.90 7.64 9.57
C VAL A 72 7.53 8.64 8.48
N GLY A 73 6.25 8.63 8.08
CA GLY A 73 5.72 9.51 7.06
C GLY A 73 5.83 8.94 5.65
N GLN A 74 6.66 7.92 5.45
CA GLN A 74 6.76 7.22 4.17
C GLN A 74 5.75 6.08 4.05
N ARG A 75 5.61 5.58 2.82
CA ARG A 75 4.73 4.47 2.48
C ARG A 75 5.42 3.49 1.53
N ARG A 76 5.01 2.23 1.57
CA ARG A 76 5.52 1.16 0.71
C ARG A 76 4.41 0.18 0.34
N TRP A 77 4.38 -0.20 -0.93
CA TRP A 77 3.65 -1.39 -1.35
C TRP A 77 4.53 -2.62 -1.12
N VAL A 78 4.01 -3.61 -0.39
CA VAL A 78 4.72 -4.87 -0.10
C VAL A 78 4.09 -6.02 -0.89
N LYS A 79 4.92 -7.03 -1.15
CA LYS A 79 4.60 -8.13 -2.07
C LYS A 79 3.31 -8.86 -1.71
N ASP A 80 3.12 -9.17 -0.43
CA ASP A 80 1.97 -9.92 0.07
C ASP A 80 1.77 -9.65 1.56
N ILE A 81 0.70 -10.22 2.12
CA ILE A 81 0.32 -10.07 3.53
C ILE A 81 1.39 -10.50 4.53
N TYR A 82 2.29 -11.42 4.17
CA TYR A 82 3.35 -11.87 5.08
C TYR A 82 4.47 -10.83 5.25
N HIS A 83 4.48 -9.80 4.39
CA HIS A 83 5.40 -8.68 4.47
C HIS A 83 4.76 -7.44 5.10
N LEU A 84 3.49 -7.51 5.53
CA LEU A 84 2.92 -6.48 6.40
C LEU A 84 3.51 -6.61 7.82
N PRO A 85 3.66 -5.50 8.55
CA PRO A 85 4.01 -5.54 9.96
C PRO A 85 3.02 -6.41 10.76
N ALA A 86 3.49 -7.51 11.32
CA ALA A 86 2.74 -8.35 12.25
C ALA A 86 3.12 -7.95 13.67
N ILE A 87 2.24 -7.19 14.33
CA ILE A 87 2.43 -6.70 15.69
C ILE A 87 1.14 -6.99 16.47
N ASP A 88 1.29 -7.67 17.59
CA ASP A 88 0.19 -7.99 18.50
C ASP A 88 -0.05 -6.83 19.48
N ASP A 89 -1.31 -6.59 19.84
CA ASP A 89 -1.76 -5.62 20.86
C ASP A 89 -1.17 -4.21 20.73
N GLY A 90 -1.04 -3.73 19.49
CA GLY A 90 -0.43 -2.43 19.21
C GLY A 90 -1.31 -1.21 19.52
N GLY A 91 -2.60 -1.39 19.78
CA GLY A 91 -3.56 -0.29 19.89
C GLY A 91 -3.46 0.63 18.67
N CYS A 92 -3.68 1.93 18.85
CA CYS A 92 -3.59 2.89 17.74
C CYS A 92 -2.15 3.29 17.36
N PHE A 93 -1.13 2.72 18.00
CA PHE A 93 0.21 2.75 17.43
C PHE A 93 0.27 1.93 16.13
N ILE A 94 -0.63 0.96 15.97
CA ILE A 94 -0.79 0.16 14.75
C ILE A 94 -2.22 0.32 14.22
N VAL A 95 -2.39 1.00 13.09
CA VAL A 95 -3.72 1.18 12.46
C VAL A 95 -3.83 0.28 11.24
N ASN A 96 -4.91 -0.49 11.16
CA ASN A 96 -5.25 -1.31 10.00
C ASN A 96 -6.31 -0.61 9.15
N VAL A 97 -6.17 -0.74 7.84
CA VAL A 97 -7.06 -0.13 6.85
C VAL A 97 -7.46 -1.18 5.83
N ILE A 98 -8.75 -1.22 5.49
CA ILE A 98 -9.27 -2.06 4.41
C ILE A 98 -9.87 -1.15 3.35
N PHE A 99 -9.44 -1.37 2.11
CA PHE A 99 -9.94 -0.68 0.94
C PHE A 99 -10.49 -1.70 -0.05
N ASP A 100 -11.70 -1.45 -0.53
CA ASP A 100 -12.34 -2.21 -1.60
C ASP A 100 -12.15 -1.49 -2.94
N PRO A 101 -11.32 -2.03 -3.86
CA PRO A 101 -11.11 -1.44 -5.18
C PRO A 101 -12.34 -1.47 -6.07
N LYS A 102 -13.31 -2.36 -5.83
CA LYS A 102 -14.53 -2.48 -6.65
C LYS A 102 -15.46 -1.29 -6.43
N THR A 103 -15.59 -0.86 -5.17
CA THR A 103 -16.40 0.30 -4.80
C THR A 103 -15.58 1.58 -4.65
N ASN A 104 -14.24 1.48 -4.75
CA ASN A 104 -13.29 2.57 -4.57
C ASN A 104 -13.44 3.26 -3.19
N ARG A 105 -13.59 2.46 -2.13
CA ARG A 105 -13.84 2.96 -0.77
C ARG A 105 -12.93 2.33 0.27
N VAL A 106 -12.47 3.17 1.19
CA VAL A 106 -11.99 2.68 2.49
C VAL A 106 -13.21 2.20 3.27
N THR A 107 -13.29 0.90 3.52
CA THR A 107 -14.39 0.26 4.23
C THR A 107 -14.15 0.25 5.74
N GLN A 108 -12.89 0.15 6.16
CA GLN A 108 -12.51 0.12 7.57
C GLN A 108 -11.18 0.85 7.82
N ALA A 109 -11.09 1.49 8.98
CA ALA A 109 -9.85 1.97 9.58
C ALA A 109 -9.98 1.79 11.09
N PHE A 110 -9.13 0.96 11.69
CA PHE A 110 -9.28 0.55 13.09
C PHE A 110 -7.92 0.30 13.75
N CYS A 111 -7.89 0.42 15.08
CA CYS A 111 -6.68 0.17 15.85
C CYS A 111 -6.48 -1.33 16.04
N ASN A 112 -5.23 -1.79 15.94
CA ASN A 112 -4.89 -3.18 16.15
C ASN A 112 -5.29 -3.62 17.57
N GLY A 113 -5.82 -4.85 17.69
CA GLY A 113 -6.34 -5.40 18.95
C GLY A 113 -7.77 -4.98 19.30
N VAL A 114 -8.41 -4.13 18.49
CA VAL A 114 -9.82 -3.74 18.66
C VAL A 114 -10.62 -4.35 17.50
N ALA A 115 -11.24 -5.50 17.75
CA ALA A 115 -12.18 -6.18 16.84
C ALA A 115 -13.62 -6.01 17.34
#